data_AF-A0A521A2S4-F1
#
_entry.id   AF-A0A521A2S4-F1
#
_cell.length_a   1.000
_cell.length_b   1.000
_cell.length_c   1.000
_cell.angle_alpha   90.00
_cell.angle_beta   90.00
_cell.angle_gamma   90.00
#
_symmetry.space_group_name_H-M   'P 1'
#
loop_
_entity.id
_entity.type
_entity.pdbx_description
1 polymer ?
#
loop_
_entity_poly.entity_id
_entity_poly.type
_entity_poly.pdbx_seq_one_letter_code
_entity_poly.pdbx_strand_id
1 'polypeptide(L)'
;MSSIRITKQFSFETGHALYGYDGKCKNVHGHSYRLDVTVIGRPISDNNHVKFGMVIDFSDLKKIVKEEIVDVFDHATIFNKNTPHVELAKELEARGHNVILADYQPTSEMMVIDFAQKINDRLPNNIKLHSLKLQETATSFAEWFASDND
;
A
#
# COMPACT_ATOMS: atom_id res chain seq x y z
N MET A 1 28.93 -9.64 2.98
CA MET A 1 27.66 -10.30 2.63
C MET A 1 26.89 -9.42 1.68
N SER A 2 26.34 -10.01 0.62
CA SER A 2 25.57 -9.31 -0.40
C SER A 2 24.24 -8.82 0.16
N SER A 3 23.80 -7.64 -0.26
CA SER A 3 22.43 -7.17 -0.03
C SER A 3 21.51 -7.81 -1.07
N ILE A 4 20.38 -8.36 -0.62
CA ILE A 4 19.41 -9.06 -1.45
C ILE A 4 18.07 -8.32 -1.35
N ARG A 5 17.42 -8.16 -2.50
CA ARG A 5 16.05 -7.66 -2.60
C ARG A 5 15.11 -8.84 -2.73
N ILE A 6 14.01 -8.81 -1.99
CA ILE A 6 12.90 -9.76 -2.17
C ILE A 6 11.61 -8.96 -2.36
N THR A 7 10.73 -9.48 -3.20
CA THR A 7 9.46 -8.84 -3.53
C THR A 7 8.32 -9.81 -3.24
N LYS A 8 7.26 -9.29 -2.64
CA LYS A 8 5.98 -9.99 -2.49
C LYS A 8 4.86 -9.16 -3.09
N GLN A 9 4.01 -9.80 -3.87
CA GLN A 9 2.88 -9.16 -4.53
C GLN A 9 1.59 -9.39 -3.74
N PHE A 10 0.73 -8.38 -3.74
CA PHE A 10 -0.56 -8.35 -3.07
C PHE A 10 -1.61 -7.77 -4.01
N SER A 11 -2.87 -8.12 -3.79
CA SER A 11 -4.01 -7.59 -4.54
C SER A 11 -5.13 -7.21 -3.59
N PHE A 12 -5.86 -6.16 -3.94
CA PHE A 12 -7.03 -5.69 -3.23
C PHE A 12 -7.93 -4.88 -4.17
N GLU A 13 -9.23 -4.87 -3.90
CA GLU A 13 -10.23 -4.13 -4.67
C GLU A 13 -10.63 -2.87 -3.90
N THR A 14 -10.46 -1.69 -4.49
CA THR A 14 -10.82 -0.43 -3.80
C THR A 14 -11.58 0.50 -4.73
N GLY A 15 -12.68 1.05 -4.21
CA GLY A 15 -13.40 2.14 -4.84
C GLY A 15 -12.81 3.50 -4.48
N HIS A 16 -12.85 4.49 -5.37
CA HIS A 16 -12.45 5.86 -5.06
C HIS A 16 -13.13 6.89 -5.98
N ALA A 17 -12.96 8.17 -5.66
CA ALA A 17 -13.29 9.29 -6.53
C ALA A 17 -12.34 10.48 -6.28
N LEU A 18 -11.92 11.14 -7.35
CA LEU A 18 -11.02 12.29 -7.28
C LEU A 18 -11.81 13.60 -7.23
N TYR A 19 -11.80 14.27 -6.08
CA TYR A 19 -12.49 15.55 -5.92
C TYR A 19 -11.79 16.66 -6.72
N GLY A 20 -12.58 17.44 -7.48
CA GLY A 20 -12.08 18.58 -8.26
C GLY A 20 -11.34 18.19 -9.55
N TYR A 21 -11.30 16.91 -9.91
CA TYR A 21 -10.70 16.44 -11.15
C TYR A 21 -11.63 16.65 -12.36
N ASP A 22 -11.07 17.01 -13.52
CA ASP A 22 -11.82 17.31 -14.74
C ASP A 22 -12.06 16.07 -15.63
N GLY A 23 -11.34 14.96 -15.39
CA GLY A 23 -11.47 13.70 -16.10
C GLY A 23 -12.48 12.72 -15.51
N LYS A 24 -12.46 11.46 -16.01
CA LYS A 24 -13.44 10.42 -15.66
C LYS A 24 -13.35 9.97 -14.19
N CYS A 25 -12.16 10.02 -13.60
CA CYS A 25 -11.89 9.58 -12.23
C CYS A 25 -12.56 10.46 -11.16
N LYS A 26 -13.23 11.56 -11.55
CA LYS A 26 -14.08 12.34 -10.65
C LYS A 26 -15.33 11.60 -10.18
N ASN A 27 -15.75 10.58 -10.92
CA ASN A 27 -16.89 9.75 -10.56
C ASN A 27 -16.45 8.65 -9.60
N VAL A 28 -17.37 8.15 -8.76
CA VAL A 28 -17.13 6.94 -7.97
C VAL A 28 -16.95 5.75 -8.90
N HIS A 29 -15.80 5.10 -8.80
CA HIS A 29 -15.43 3.90 -9.54
C HIS A 29 -14.46 3.09 -8.68
N GLY A 30 -13.85 2.03 -9.21
CA GLY A 30 -12.86 1.26 -8.48
C GLY A 30 -11.90 0.51 -9.38
N HIS A 31 -10.89 -0.06 -8.73
CA HIS A 31 -9.78 -0.74 -9.38
C HIS A 31 -9.38 -2.01 -8.63
N SER A 32 -8.94 -3.00 -9.41
CA SER A 32 -8.23 -4.17 -8.93
C SER A 32 -6.75 -3.84 -8.79
N TYR A 33 -6.38 -3.30 -7.64
CA TYR A 33 -5.02 -2.88 -7.38
C TYR A 33 -4.08 -4.08 -7.21
N ARG A 34 -2.85 -3.93 -7.70
CA ARG A 34 -1.75 -4.84 -7.38
C ARG A 34 -0.60 -4.05 -6.77
N LEU A 35 -0.20 -4.43 -5.55
CA LEU A 35 0.91 -3.83 -4.82
C LEU A 35 2.09 -4.80 -4.77
N ASP A 36 3.19 -4.41 -5.37
CA ASP A 36 4.46 -5.12 -5.26
C ASP A 36 5.31 -4.45 -4.17
N VAL A 37 5.55 -5.17 -3.07
CA VAL A 37 6.34 -4.68 -1.93
C VAL A 37 7.73 -5.29 -1.99
N THR A 38 8.74 -4.46 -2.24
CA THR A 38 10.14 -4.89 -2.29
C THR A 38 10.90 -4.37 -1.07
N VAL A 39 11.50 -5.29 -0.33
CA VAL A 39 12.40 -4.98 0.80
C VAL A 39 13.82 -5.39 0.46
N ILE A 40 14.80 -4.75 1.11
CA ILE A 40 16.22 -5.05 0.99
C ILE A 40 16.84 -5.32 2.35
N GLY A 41 17.71 -6.32 2.40
CA GLY A 41 18.49 -6.64 3.59
C GLY A 41 19.59 -7.65 3.29
N ARG A 42 20.21 -8.19 4.33
CA ARG A 42 21.22 -9.24 4.21
C ARG A 42 20.65 -10.56 4.72
N PRO A 43 20.88 -11.69 4.04
CA PRO A 43 20.55 -13.00 4.57
C PRO A 43 21.14 -13.20 5.97
N ILE A 44 20.34 -13.76 6.88
CA ILE A 44 20.76 -14.08 8.24
C ILE A 44 21.90 -15.10 8.19
N SER A 45 23.04 -14.74 8.78
CA SER A 45 24.28 -15.51 8.72
C SER A 45 24.47 -16.50 9.85
N ASP A 46 23.67 -16.38 10.92
CA ASP A 46 23.76 -17.24 12.08
C ASP A 46 23.11 -18.60 11.78
N ASN A 47 23.93 -19.65 11.70
CA ASN A 47 23.50 -21.02 11.41
C ASN A 47 22.54 -21.60 12.47
N ASN A 48 22.50 -21.04 13.68
CA ASN A 48 21.57 -21.47 14.73
C ASN A 48 20.22 -20.75 14.67
N HIS A 49 20.09 -19.73 13.84
CA HIS A 49 18.85 -18.98 13.71
C HIS A 49 17.83 -19.74 12.86
N VAL A 50 16.58 -19.85 13.32
CA VAL A 50 15.51 -20.58 12.61
C VAL A 50 15.20 -20.02 11.21
N LYS A 51 15.54 -18.76 10.97
CA LYS A 51 15.45 -18.07 9.65
C LYS A 51 16.81 -17.93 8.95
N PHE A 52 17.78 -18.78 9.26
CA PHE A 52 19.09 -18.80 8.61
C PHE A 52 18.96 -18.74 7.08
N GLY A 53 19.73 -17.86 6.44
CA GLY A 53 19.71 -17.65 4.99
C GLY A 53 18.58 -16.76 4.46
N MET A 54 17.66 -16.27 5.30
CA MET A 54 16.56 -15.39 4.87
C MET A 54 16.92 -13.91 5.06
N VAL A 55 16.41 -13.04 4.19
CA VAL A 55 16.37 -11.59 4.45
C VAL A 55 15.28 -11.30 5.48
N ILE A 56 14.05 -11.70 5.18
CA ILE A 56 12.89 -11.71 6.07
C ILE A 56 12.02 -12.91 5.66
N ASP A 57 11.27 -13.49 6.59
CA ASP A 57 10.26 -14.49 6.25
C ASP A 57 9.13 -13.83 5.46
N PHE A 58 8.74 -14.43 4.33
CA PHE A 58 7.63 -13.91 3.53
C PHE A 58 6.31 -13.86 4.30
N SER A 59 6.15 -14.68 5.34
CA SER A 59 4.96 -14.69 6.20
C SER A 59 4.91 -13.46 7.11
N ASP A 60 6.07 -12.98 7.59
CA ASP A 60 6.14 -11.74 8.37
C ASP A 60 5.82 -10.53 7.50
N LEU A 61 6.44 -10.46 6.31
CA LEU A 61 6.16 -9.39 5.34
C LEU A 61 4.68 -9.43 4.91
N LYS A 62 4.14 -10.63 4.69
CA LYS A 62 2.71 -10.82 4.39
C LYS A 62 1.83 -10.24 5.47
N LYS A 63 2.14 -10.53 6.74
CA LYS A 63 1.36 -10.07 7.89
C LYS A 63 1.34 -8.54 7.96
N ILE A 64 2.51 -7.90 7.87
CA ILE A 64 2.63 -6.43 7.88
C ILE A 64 1.78 -5.80 6.78
N VAL A 65 1.97 -6.22 5.53
CA VAL A 65 1.27 -5.59 4.39
C VAL A 65 -0.23 -5.89 4.41
N LYS A 66 -0.65 -7.05 4.93
CA LYS A 66 -2.07 -7.36 5.09
C LYS A 66 -2.74 -6.48 6.14
N GLU A 67 -2.16 -6.40 7.32
CA GLU A 67 -2.71 -5.61 8.43
C GLU A 67 -2.77 -4.12 8.11
N GLU A 68 -1.75 -3.57 7.46
CA GLU A 68 -1.66 -2.13 7.20
C GLU A 68 -2.42 -1.72 5.93
N ILE A 69 -2.43 -2.58 4.90
CA ILE A 69 -2.88 -2.22 3.55
C ILE A 69 -4.01 -3.14 3.07
N VAL A 70 -3.74 -4.42 2.80
CA VAL A 70 -4.70 -5.26 2.06
C VAL A 70 -6.03 -5.36 2.79
N ASP A 71 -6.02 -5.73 4.07
CA ASP A 71 -7.26 -5.99 4.80
C ASP A 71 -8.00 -4.69 5.17
N VAL A 72 -7.32 -3.54 5.10
CA VAL A 72 -7.91 -2.21 5.33
C VAL A 72 -8.58 -1.68 4.05
N PHE A 73 -7.89 -1.79 2.91
CA PHE A 73 -8.31 -1.20 1.64
C PHE A 73 -9.18 -2.12 0.79
N ASP A 74 -9.09 -3.44 0.97
CA ASP A 74 -9.89 -4.39 0.21
C ASP A 74 -11.39 -4.23 0.50
N HIS A 75 -12.18 -4.17 -0.57
CA HIS A 75 -13.61 -3.90 -0.57
C HIS A 75 -14.01 -2.60 0.16
N ALA A 76 -13.09 -1.65 0.30
CA ALA A 76 -13.36 -0.32 0.85
C ALA A 76 -13.56 0.73 -0.25
N THR A 77 -14.24 1.83 0.07
CA THR A 77 -14.23 3.04 -0.76
C THR A 77 -13.40 4.13 -0.07
N ILE A 78 -12.36 4.64 -0.74
CA ILE A 78 -11.52 5.71 -0.20
C ILE A 78 -11.93 7.08 -0.75
N PHE A 79 -12.06 8.05 0.15
CA PHE A 79 -12.32 9.45 -0.17
C PHE A 79 -11.34 10.38 0.55
N ASN A 80 -11.12 11.55 -0.03
CA ASN A 80 -10.39 12.63 0.63
C ASN A 80 -11.30 13.31 1.66
N LYS A 81 -10.94 13.21 2.94
CA LYS A 81 -11.69 13.77 4.07
C LYS A 81 -11.73 15.31 4.08
N ASN A 82 -10.79 15.95 3.40
CA ASN A 82 -10.68 17.40 3.31
C ASN A 82 -11.54 17.98 2.17
N THR A 83 -12.51 17.22 1.66
CA THR A 83 -13.36 17.58 0.54
C THR A 83 -14.84 17.27 0.84
N PRO A 84 -15.80 17.82 0.09
CA PRO A 84 -17.22 17.48 0.21
C PRO A 84 -17.58 15.99 0.11
N HIS A 85 -16.67 15.13 -0.38
CA HIS A 85 -16.88 13.68 -0.33
C HIS A 85 -17.07 13.14 1.11
N VAL A 86 -16.70 13.89 2.15
CA VAL A 86 -17.01 13.54 3.55
C VAL A 86 -18.52 13.38 3.82
N GLU A 87 -19.39 14.09 3.10
CA GLU A 87 -20.84 13.95 3.24
C GLU A 87 -21.33 12.61 2.65
N LEU A 88 -20.82 12.26 1.46
CA LEU A 88 -21.09 10.98 0.83
C LEU A 88 -20.53 9.80 1.65
N ALA A 89 -19.33 9.95 2.19
CA ALA A 89 -18.71 8.97 3.07
C ALA A 89 -19.61 8.64 4.26
N LYS A 90 -20.13 9.66 4.95
CA LYS A 90 -21.05 9.47 6.09
C LYS A 90 -22.33 8.74 5.71
N GLU A 91 -22.92 9.05 4.55
CA GLU A 91 -24.11 8.34 4.06
C GLU A 91 -23.83 6.86 3.78
N LEU A 92 -22.66 6.55 3.23
CA LEU A 92 -22.24 5.17 2.96
C LEU A 92 -21.95 4.41 4.27
N GLU A 93 -21.21 5.01 5.19
CA GLU A 93 -20.92 4.45 6.52
C GLU A 93 -22.20 4.18 7.31
N ALA A 94 -23.16 5.11 7.30
CA ALA A 94 -24.46 4.95 7.97
C ALA A 94 -25.29 3.78 7.42
N ARG A 95 -24.97 3.28 6.22
CA ARG A 95 -25.61 2.14 5.56
C ARG A 95 -24.77 0.86 5.66
N GLY A 96 -23.68 0.88 6.41
CA GLY A 96 -22.82 -0.28 6.65
C GLY A 96 -21.77 -0.54 5.56
N HIS A 97 -21.51 0.42 4.68
CA HIS A 97 -20.40 0.30 3.73
C HIS A 97 -19.06 0.63 4.40
N ASN A 98 -18.00 -0.07 4.00
CA ASN A 98 -16.63 0.21 4.45
C ASN A 98 -16.07 1.42 3.69
N VAL A 99 -15.72 2.48 4.43
CA VAL A 99 -15.22 3.74 3.86
C VAL A 99 -13.92 4.12 4.55
N ILE A 100 -12.95 4.56 3.76
CA ILE A 100 -11.69 5.13 4.24
C ILE A 100 -11.71 6.63 3.97
N LEU A 101 -11.54 7.40 5.03
CA LEU A 101 -11.36 8.85 4.96
C LEU A 101 -9.88 9.19 5.06
N ALA A 102 -9.24 9.39 3.91
CA ALA A 102 -7.83 9.73 3.81
C ALA A 102 -7.58 11.24 3.87
N ASP A 103 -6.40 11.63 4.33
CA ASP A 103 -5.98 13.03 4.45
C ASP A 103 -5.44 13.60 3.13
N TYR A 104 -5.54 12.81 2.06
CA TYR A 104 -5.00 13.08 0.74
C TYR A 104 -6.01 12.75 -0.36
N GLN A 105 -5.76 13.25 -1.57
CA GLN A 105 -6.49 12.84 -2.77
C GLN A 105 -6.10 11.40 -3.11
N PRO A 106 -7.05 10.42 -3.20
CA PRO A 106 -6.71 9.01 -3.31
C PRO A 106 -6.27 8.60 -4.72
N THR A 107 -5.23 9.24 -5.23
CA THR A 107 -4.53 8.83 -6.45
C THR A 107 -3.52 7.73 -6.13
N SER A 108 -3.06 7.01 -7.16
CA SER A 108 -2.04 5.98 -7.00
C SER A 108 -0.73 6.50 -6.39
N GLU A 109 -0.35 7.74 -6.71
CA GLU A 109 0.86 8.40 -6.19
C GLU A 109 0.74 8.70 -4.70
N MET A 110 -0.39 9.24 -4.24
CA MET A 110 -0.57 9.55 -2.82
C MET A 110 -0.74 8.27 -1.98
N MET A 111 -1.42 7.26 -2.53
CA MET A 111 -1.54 5.96 -1.86
C MET A 111 -0.19 5.27 -1.71
N VAL A 112 0.67 5.27 -2.74
CA VAL A 112 1.99 4.61 -2.61
C VAL A 112 2.88 5.29 -1.57
N ILE A 113 2.76 6.61 -1.39
CA ILE A 113 3.45 7.35 -0.32
C ILE A 113 2.92 6.94 1.07
N ASP A 114 1.61 6.90 1.25
CA ASP A 114 0.98 6.43 2.51
C ASP A 114 1.38 4.99 2.83
N PHE A 115 1.38 4.11 1.83
CA PHE A 115 1.73 2.71 2.00
C PHE A 115 3.21 2.54 2.36
N ALA A 116 4.09 3.33 1.75
CA ALA A 116 5.51 3.32 2.07
C ALA A 116 5.73 3.66 3.54
N GLN A 117 5.09 4.72 4.04
CA GLN A 117 5.18 5.12 5.45
C GLN A 117 4.68 4.01 6.39
N LYS A 118 3.45 3.52 6.16
CA LYS A 118 2.84 2.46 7.00
C LYS A 118 3.66 1.18 7.06
N ILE A 119 4.17 0.72 5.91
CA ILE A 119 4.99 -0.49 5.86
C ILE A 119 6.33 -0.23 6.56
N ASN A 120 6.97 0.91 6.30
CA ASN A 120 8.27 1.22 6.87
C ASN A 120 8.24 1.29 8.41
N ASP A 121 7.17 1.86 8.98
CA ASP A 121 6.97 1.94 10.44
C ASP A 121 6.84 0.56 11.14
N ARG A 122 6.52 -0.48 10.36
CA ARG A 122 6.32 -1.85 10.85
C ARG A 122 7.48 -2.79 10.53
N LEU A 123 8.42 -2.39 9.68
CA LEU A 123 9.54 -3.25 9.30
C LEU A 123 10.56 -3.38 10.45
N PRO A 124 11.19 -4.56 10.63
CA PRO A 124 12.30 -4.71 11.56
C PRO A 124 13.48 -3.80 11.18
N ASN A 125 14.19 -3.25 12.17
CA ASN A 125 15.31 -2.31 11.97
C ASN A 125 16.42 -2.80 11.01
N ASN A 126 16.60 -4.11 10.85
CA ASN A 126 17.60 -4.71 9.97
C ASN A 126 17.11 -4.89 8.52
N ILE A 127 15.86 -4.53 8.22
CA ILE A 127 15.21 -4.64 6.92
C ILE A 127 14.76 -3.25 6.51
N LYS A 128 15.07 -2.86 5.27
CA LYS A 128 14.64 -1.59 4.72
C LYS A 128 13.60 -1.81 3.65
N LEU A 129 12.59 -0.95 3.60
CA LEU A 129 11.76 -0.85 2.41
C LEU A 129 12.65 -0.35 1.26
N HIS A 130 12.62 -1.04 0.13
CA HIS A 130 13.41 -0.66 -1.05
C HIS A 130 12.57 0.08 -2.07
N SER A 131 11.42 -0.51 -2.43
CA SER A 131 10.51 0.10 -3.39
C SER A 131 9.12 -0.50 -3.27
N LEU A 132 8.13 0.31 -3.68
CA LEU A 132 6.77 -0.09 -3.90
C LEU A 132 6.38 0.17 -5.36
N LYS A 133 5.54 -0.70 -5.90
CA LYS A 133 4.84 -0.46 -7.16
C LYS A 133 3.36 -0.72 -6.95
N LEU A 134 2.55 0.33 -7.08
CA LEU A 134 1.10 0.24 -6.99
C LEU A 134 0.51 0.35 -8.40
N GLN A 135 -0.04 -0.76 -8.88
CA GLN A 135 -0.65 -0.86 -10.18
C GLN A 135 -2.16 -0.71 -10.08
N GLU A 136 -2.69 0.34 -10.71
CA GLU A 136 -4.12 0.68 -10.73
C GLU A 136 -4.88 -0.02 -11.86
N THR A 137 -4.22 -0.19 -13.01
CA THR A 137 -4.77 -0.90 -14.17
C THR A 137 -3.73 -1.84 -14.77
N ALA A 138 -4.08 -2.63 -15.79
CA ALA A 138 -3.12 -3.48 -16.48
C ALA A 138 -1.91 -2.70 -17.06
N THR A 139 -2.07 -1.41 -17.36
CA THR A 139 -1.11 -0.60 -18.11
C THR A 139 -0.62 0.66 -17.38
N SER A 140 -1.13 0.94 -16.17
CA SER A 140 -0.82 2.16 -15.43
C SER A 140 -0.50 1.84 -13.98
N PHE A 141 0.62 2.37 -13.49
CA PHE A 141 1.13 2.12 -12.14
C PHE A 141 1.95 3.31 -11.64
N ALA A 142 1.96 3.52 -10.33
CA ALA A 142 2.85 4.42 -9.62
C ALA A 142 3.97 3.63 -8.93
N GLU A 143 5.17 4.19 -8.89
CA GLU A 143 6.33 3.59 -8.23
C GLU A 143 6.90 4.54 -7.19
N TRP A 144 7.34 3.98 -6.08
CA TRP A 144 8.04 4.68 -5.03
C TRP A 144 9.35 3.94 -4.77
N PHE A 145 10.48 4.65 -4.80
CA PHE A 145 11.80 4.10 -4.48
C PHE A 145 12.36 4.84 -3.28
N ALA A 146 12.89 4.09 -2.30
CA ALA A 146 13.51 4.70 -1.12
C ALA A 146 14.65 5.65 -1.50
N SER A 147 15.46 5.27 -2.50
CA SER A 147 16.59 6.08 -3.00
C SER A 147 16.20 7.46 -3.54
N ASP A 148 14.93 7.65 -3.92
CA ASP A 148 14.44 8.89 -4.50
C ASP A 148 13.75 9.77 -3.43
N ASN A 149 13.58 9.25 -2.21
CA ASN A 149 12.81 9.84 -1.12
C ASN A 149 13.60 9.89 0.22
N ASP A 150 14.90 9.56 0.18
CA ASP A 150 15.86 9.61 1.29
C ASP A 150 16.50 11.01 1.45
#